data_AF-A0A523TSU6-F1
#
_entry.id   AF-A0A523TSU6-F1
#
_cell.length_a   1.000
_cell.length_b   1.000
_cell.length_c   1.000
_cell.angle_alpha   90.00
_cell.angle_beta   90.00
_cell.angle_gamma   90.00
#
_symmetry.space_group_name_H-M   'P 1'
#
loop_
_entity.id
_entity.type
_entity.pdbx_description
1 polymer ?
#
loop_
_entity_poly.entity_id
_entity_poly.type
_entity_poly.pdbx_seq_one_letter_code
_entity_poly.pdbx_strand_id
1 'polypeptide(L)'
;ALALVVDAYNAGLVLAAICHGPWVFAEADIIAGRNISGNIGIQSYIVSAGANFIPDGIVIDGPFVTADVTYMHDFAQQGILKGLGLFESDPPEIHKLTLNVDSTEEIGSISIIVEVSDAFDTKVVIAQLYKFNIDTQEYVLSRQAQLSRNENNTIYSNIIEVLLPGNYSLDIKVEDVLGNIGIYADVFRFIIGDPNSTGLGFTLTSFLLLSGVSLITLIFTRKKAK
;
A
#
# COMPACT_ATOMS: atom_id res chain seq x y z
N ALA A 1 -34.62 -7.77 16.91
CA ALA A 1 -33.68 -7.25 15.89
C ALA A 1 -33.93 -5.77 15.64
N LEU A 2 -35.12 -5.35 15.21
CA LEU A 2 -35.41 -3.95 14.91
C LEU A 2 -35.22 -2.99 16.08
N ALA A 3 -35.70 -3.36 17.28
CA ALA A 3 -35.52 -2.56 18.50
C ALA A 3 -34.03 -2.27 18.80
N LEU A 4 -33.15 -3.26 18.61
CA LEU A 4 -31.71 -3.09 18.81
C LEU A 4 -31.11 -2.03 17.86
N VAL A 5 -31.56 -2.01 16.60
CA VAL A 5 -31.09 -1.05 15.60
C VAL A 5 -31.58 0.36 15.92
N VAL A 6 -32.85 0.49 16.34
CA VAL A 6 -33.44 1.77 16.76
C VAL A 6 -32.74 2.29 18.03
N ASP A 7 -32.50 1.44 19.01
CA ASP A 7 -31.80 1.81 20.25
C ASP A 7 -30.36 2.27 19.94
N ALA A 8 -29.64 1.57 19.06
CA ALA A 8 -28.31 1.97 18.61
C ALA A 8 -28.31 3.31 17.87
N TYR A 9 -29.29 3.53 16.99
CA TYR A 9 -29.48 4.81 16.31
C TYR A 9 -29.70 5.96 17.30
N ASN A 10 -30.62 5.76 18.25
CA ASN A 10 -30.96 6.76 19.27
C ASN A 10 -29.80 7.05 20.23
N ALA A 11 -28.93 6.05 20.45
CA ALA A 11 -27.70 6.21 21.21
C ALA A 11 -26.57 6.92 20.43
N GLY A 12 -26.80 7.28 19.16
CA GLY A 12 -25.80 7.96 18.32
C GLY A 12 -24.66 7.06 17.87
N LEU A 13 -24.86 5.73 17.86
CA LEU A 13 -23.83 4.79 17.42
C LEU A 13 -23.72 4.77 15.89
N VAL A 14 -22.54 4.39 15.41
CA VAL A 14 -22.32 4.09 13.99
C VAL A 14 -23.04 2.78 13.63
N LEU A 15 -23.84 2.84 12.58
CA LEU A 15 -24.63 1.75 12.04
C LEU A 15 -24.04 1.31 10.71
N ALA A 16 -23.26 0.23 10.76
CA ALA A 16 -22.60 -0.35 9.61
C ALA A 16 -23.38 -1.55 9.06
N ALA A 17 -23.76 -1.54 7.78
CA ALA A 17 -24.40 -2.67 7.12
C ALA A 17 -23.97 -2.83 5.66
N ILE A 18 -23.79 -4.08 5.22
CA ILE A 18 -23.30 -4.40 3.87
C ILE A 18 -24.29 -5.29 3.11
N CYS A 19 -24.28 -5.19 1.79
CA CYS A 19 -25.07 -6.00 0.86
C CYS A 19 -26.58 -5.83 1.15
N HIS A 20 -27.25 -6.82 1.72
CA HIS A 20 -28.69 -6.73 2.05
C HIS A 20 -28.97 -6.15 3.44
N GLY A 21 -27.96 -6.07 4.31
CA GLY A 21 -28.10 -5.59 5.69
C GLY A 21 -28.81 -4.23 5.84
N PRO A 22 -28.58 -3.24 4.94
CA PRO A 22 -29.25 -1.94 5.00
C PRO A 22 -30.79 -2.02 4.92
N TRP A 23 -31.36 -3.12 4.46
CA TRP A 23 -32.82 -3.35 4.54
C TRP A 23 -33.33 -3.21 5.98
N VAL A 24 -32.58 -3.68 6.98
CA VAL A 24 -32.99 -3.55 8.39
C VAL A 24 -33.11 -2.08 8.81
N PHE A 25 -32.32 -1.18 8.22
CA PHE A 25 -32.41 0.26 8.49
C PHE A 25 -33.67 0.89 7.85
N ALA A 26 -34.08 0.40 6.67
CA ALA A 26 -35.33 0.80 6.04
C ALA A 26 -36.55 0.34 6.86
N GLU A 27 -36.56 -0.92 7.30
CA GLU A 27 -37.63 -1.44 8.17
C GLU A 27 -37.69 -0.71 9.51
N ALA A 28 -36.56 -0.21 10.00
CA ALA A 28 -36.47 0.54 11.24
C ALA A 28 -36.93 2.01 11.10
N ASP A 29 -37.20 2.47 9.87
CA ASP A 29 -37.65 3.83 9.53
C ASP A 29 -36.68 4.93 10.04
N ILE A 30 -35.37 4.68 9.94
CA ILE A 30 -34.32 5.60 10.45
C ILE A 30 -33.47 6.25 9.35
N ILE A 31 -33.73 5.96 8.08
CA ILE A 31 -32.88 6.38 6.94
C ILE A 31 -33.46 7.48 6.06
N ALA A 32 -34.64 8.01 6.39
CA ALA A 32 -35.29 9.05 5.57
C ALA A 32 -34.35 10.24 5.29
N GLY A 33 -34.23 10.61 4.02
CA GLY A 33 -33.36 11.69 3.53
C GLY A 33 -31.86 11.37 3.51
N ARG A 34 -31.45 10.14 3.83
CA ARG A 34 -30.05 9.70 3.81
C ARG A 34 -29.67 9.03 2.50
N ASN A 35 -28.39 9.06 2.18
CA ASN A 35 -27.81 8.24 1.14
C ASN A 35 -27.43 6.88 1.71
N ILE A 36 -27.89 5.81 1.07
CA ILE A 36 -27.69 4.42 1.51
C ILE A 36 -27.26 3.58 0.32
N SER A 37 -26.19 2.82 0.48
CA SER A 37 -25.76 1.80 -0.49
C SER A 37 -26.15 0.39 -0.02
N GLY A 38 -26.03 -0.59 -0.90
CA GLY A 38 -26.35 -1.98 -0.63
C GLY A 38 -26.56 -2.77 -1.92
N ASN A 39 -27.09 -3.98 -1.79
CA ASN A 39 -27.43 -4.81 -2.93
C ASN A 39 -28.55 -4.17 -3.75
N ILE A 40 -28.46 -4.22 -5.07
CA ILE A 40 -29.49 -3.68 -5.98
C ILE A 40 -30.90 -4.23 -5.69
N GLY A 41 -31.01 -5.46 -5.17
CA GLY A 41 -32.27 -6.11 -4.82
C GLY A 41 -33.03 -5.43 -3.68
N ILE A 42 -32.37 -4.61 -2.86
CA ILE A 42 -33.03 -3.86 -1.77
C ILE A 42 -33.37 -2.40 -2.15
N GLN A 43 -33.03 -1.96 -3.38
CA GLN A 43 -33.19 -0.56 -3.81
C GLN A 43 -34.60 -0.03 -3.60
N SER A 44 -35.63 -0.78 -3.99
CA SER A 44 -37.02 -0.33 -3.87
C SER A 44 -37.43 -0.10 -2.42
N TYR A 45 -36.93 -0.90 -1.47
CA TYR A 45 -37.21 -0.73 -0.04
C TYR A 45 -36.52 0.51 0.52
N ILE A 46 -35.25 0.74 0.15
CA ILE A 46 -34.50 1.94 0.54
C ILE A 46 -35.21 3.21 0.05
N VAL A 47 -35.62 3.25 -1.23
CA VAL A 47 -36.33 4.40 -1.81
C VAL A 47 -37.71 4.58 -1.17
N SER A 48 -38.42 3.50 -0.88
CA SER A 48 -39.74 3.56 -0.23
C SER A 48 -39.66 4.08 1.22
N ALA A 49 -38.54 3.85 1.92
CA ALA A 49 -38.24 4.42 3.23
C ALA A 49 -37.74 5.88 3.17
N GLY A 50 -37.82 6.53 2.00
CA GLY A 50 -37.48 7.93 1.82
C GLY A 50 -35.97 8.22 1.74
N ALA A 51 -35.13 7.20 1.56
CA ALA A 51 -33.68 7.34 1.38
C ALA A 51 -33.28 7.33 -0.10
N ASN A 52 -32.10 7.86 -0.41
CA ASN A 52 -31.49 7.82 -1.73
C ASN A 52 -30.63 6.56 -1.84
N PHE A 53 -30.97 5.66 -2.76
CA PHE A 53 -30.14 4.48 -3.02
C PHE A 53 -28.94 4.80 -3.90
N ILE A 54 -27.74 4.48 -3.42
CA ILE A 54 -26.48 4.66 -4.15
C ILE A 54 -25.95 3.27 -4.53
N PRO A 55 -25.90 2.93 -5.82
CA PRO A 55 -25.65 1.55 -6.27
C PRO A 55 -24.22 1.07 -6.08
N ASP A 56 -23.26 1.97 -5.86
CA ASP A 56 -21.83 1.64 -5.91
C ASP A 56 -21.03 2.43 -4.88
N GLY A 57 -19.95 1.82 -4.38
CA GLY A 57 -19.04 2.39 -3.38
C GLY A 57 -19.44 2.16 -1.92
N ILE A 58 -18.59 2.67 -1.03
CA ILE A 58 -18.86 2.78 0.41
C ILE A 58 -19.50 4.15 0.66
N VAL A 59 -20.73 4.15 1.17
CA VAL A 59 -21.47 5.37 1.51
C VAL A 59 -21.43 5.59 3.01
N ILE A 60 -21.01 6.79 3.40
CA ILE A 60 -21.00 7.28 4.77
C ILE A 60 -21.88 8.52 4.83
N ASP A 61 -23.05 8.42 5.48
CA ASP A 61 -24.00 9.53 5.63
C ASP A 61 -24.53 9.57 7.07
N GLY A 62 -24.03 10.54 7.85
CA GLY A 62 -24.30 10.62 9.27
C GLY A 62 -23.82 9.36 10.01
N PRO A 63 -24.69 8.66 10.76
CA PRO A 63 -24.30 7.44 11.46
C PRO A 63 -24.25 6.20 10.56
N PHE A 64 -24.70 6.28 9.30
CA PHE A 64 -24.82 5.11 8.44
C PHE A 64 -23.56 4.89 7.62
N VAL A 65 -22.99 3.69 7.72
CA VAL A 65 -21.90 3.20 6.86
C VAL A 65 -22.46 2.02 6.07
N THR A 66 -22.59 2.17 4.75
CA THR A 66 -23.24 1.15 3.91
C THR A 66 -22.50 0.89 2.62
N ALA A 67 -22.56 -0.34 2.11
CA ALA A 67 -21.91 -0.71 0.85
C ALA A 67 -22.53 -1.97 0.24
N ASP A 68 -22.28 -2.22 -1.04
CA ASP A 68 -22.45 -3.55 -1.66
C ASP A 68 -21.31 -4.51 -1.23
N VAL A 69 -21.53 -5.82 -1.41
CA VAL A 69 -20.54 -6.88 -1.13
C VAL A 69 -19.24 -6.72 -1.92
N THR A 70 -19.27 -6.05 -3.08
CA THR A 70 -18.10 -5.74 -3.92
C THR A 70 -17.01 -5.01 -3.12
N TYR A 71 -17.38 -4.22 -2.12
CA TYR A 71 -16.47 -3.44 -1.27
C TYR A 71 -16.20 -4.07 0.09
N MET A 72 -16.50 -5.35 0.31
CA MET A 72 -16.45 -5.95 1.65
C MET A 72 -15.12 -5.77 2.39
N HIS A 73 -14.00 -5.87 1.68
CA HIS A 73 -12.68 -5.68 2.27
C HIS A 73 -12.47 -4.22 2.72
N ASP A 74 -12.66 -3.26 1.81
CA ASP A 74 -12.48 -1.84 2.09
C ASP A 74 -13.53 -1.32 3.10
N PHE A 75 -14.73 -1.89 3.10
CA PHE A 75 -15.78 -1.59 4.07
C PHE A 75 -15.33 -1.94 5.50
N ALA A 76 -14.76 -3.13 5.68
CA ALA A 76 -14.27 -3.59 6.97
C ALA A 76 -13.01 -2.84 7.42
N GLN A 77 -12.09 -2.56 6.49
CA GLN A 77 -10.82 -1.90 6.81
C GLN A 77 -10.97 -0.39 7.00
N GLN A 78 -11.74 0.27 6.12
CA GLN A 78 -11.81 1.74 6.07
C GLN A 78 -13.19 2.26 6.42
N GLY A 79 -14.24 1.69 5.85
CA GLY A 79 -15.60 2.23 5.94
C GLY A 79 -16.05 2.45 7.38
N ILE A 80 -15.89 1.43 8.22
CA ILE A 80 -16.26 1.48 9.64
C ILE A 80 -15.41 2.51 10.40
N LEU A 81 -14.10 2.53 10.22
CA LEU A 81 -13.21 3.48 10.90
C LEU A 81 -13.50 4.92 10.48
N LYS A 82 -13.80 5.15 9.19
CA LYS A 82 -14.21 6.47 8.68
C LYS A 82 -15.53 6.91 9.33
N GLY A 83 -16.50 6.02 9.44
CA GLY A 83 -17.76 6.30 10.16
C GLY A 83 -17.55 6.60 11.65
N LEU A 84 -16.59 5.95 12.29
CA LEU A 84 -16.22 6.20 13.69
C LEU A 84 -15.35 7.45 13.88
N GLY A 85 -14.89 8.10 12.81
CA GLY A 85 -13.93 9.20 12.89
C GLY A 85 -12.54 8.77 13.38
N LEU A 86 -12.21 7.49 13.27
CA LEU A 86 -10.94 6.89 13.69
C LEU A 86 -10.02 6.54 12.50
N PHE A 87 -10.47 6.82 11.28
CA PHE A 87 -9.66 6.60 10.09
C PHE A 87 -8.55 7.64 9.98
N GLU A 88 -7.35 7.13 9.73
CA GLU A 88 -6.14 7.89 9.52
C GLU A 88 -5.69 7.63 8.07
N SER A 89 -5.28 8.70 7.39
CA SER A 89 -5.08 8.70 5.93
C SER A 89 -3.63 8.82 5.50
N ASP A 90 -2.73 9.02 6.45
CA ASP A 90 -1.30 9.15 6.18
C ASP A 90 -0.77 7.75 5.82
N PRO A 91 0.01 7.63 4.74
CA PRO A 91 0.59 6.34 4.37
C PRO A 91 1.79 6.01 5.27
N PRO A 92 2.20 4.73 5.33
CA PRO A 92 3.43 4.34 6.00
C PRO A 92 4.67 5.09 5.51
N GLU A 93 5.51 5.49 6.45
CA GLU A 93 6.74 6.22 6.19
C GLU A 93 7.98 5.31 6.20
N ILE A 94 8.83 5.42 5.18
CA ILE A 94 10.16 4.79 5.19
C ILE A 94 11.15 5.74 5.86
N HIS A 95 11.70 5.34 7.00
CA HIS A 95 12.74 6.12 7.69
C HIS A 95 14.15 5.73 7.27
N LYS A 96 14.35 4.47 6.91
CA LYS A 96 15.65 3.95 6.51
C LYS A 96 15.49 2.90 5.43
N LEU A 97 16.35 2.98 4.42
CA LEU A 97 16.44 1.99 3.37
C LEU A 97 17.92 1.64 3.13
N THR A 98 18.21 0.34 3.11
CA THR A 98 19.54 -0.20 2.83
C THR A 98 19.45 -1.19 1.67
N LEU A 99 20.33 -1.02 0.70
CA LEU A 99 20.49 -1.92 -0.43
C LEU A 99 21.94 -2.41 -0.46
N ASN A 100 22.11 -3.73 -0.36
CA ASN A 100 23.38 -4.40 -0.61
C ASN A 100 23.28 -5.10 -1.95
N VAL A 101 24.25 -4.85 -2.82
CA VAL A 101 24.36 -5.47 -4.14
C VAL A 101 25.57 -6.38 -4.10
N ASP A 102 25.34 -7.65 -4.39
CA ASP A 102 26.38 -8.64 -4.61
C ASP A 102 26.33 -9.06 -6.08
N SER A 103 27.43 -8.86 -6.79
CA SER A 103 27.52 -9.20 -8.21
C SER A 103 28.67 -10.18 -8.40
N THR A 104 28.33 -11.42 -8.74
CA THR A 104 29.30 -12.39 -9.25
C THR A 104 29.37 -12.30 -10.77
N GLU A 105 30.35 -13.01 -11.34
CA GLU A 105 30.65 -13.02 -12.76
C GLU A 105 29.50 -13.53 -13.66
N GLU A 106 28.41 -14.12 -13.18
CA GLU A 106 27.32 -14.56 -14.10
C GLU A 106 25.91 -14.15 -13.64
N ILE A 107 25.74 -13.91 -12.35
CA ILE A 107 24.47 -13.53 -11.73
C ILE A 107 24.72 -12.62 -10.53
N GLY A 108 23.83 -11.65 -10.34
CA GLY A 108 23.80 -10.80 -9.16
C GLY A 108 22.70 -11.20 -8.19
N SER A 109 22.86 -10.77 -6.95
CA SER A 109 21.80 -10.73 -5.96
C SER A 109 21.78 -9.37 -5.27
N ILE A 110 20.63 -9.03 -4.72
CA ILE A 110 20.52 -7.87 -3.84
C ILE A 110 19.86 -8.27 -2.53
N SER A 111 20.28 -7.64 -1.44
CA SER A 111 19.59 -7.68 -0.15
C SER A 111 19.03 -6.30 0.14
N ILE A 112 17.73 -6.26 0.41
CA ILE A 112 16.98 -5.04 0.70
C ILE A 112 16.57 -5.10 2.17
N ILE A 113 16.77 -4.00 2.89
CA ILE A 113 16.30 -3.81 4.27
C ILE A 113 15.62 -2.44 4.35
N VAL A 114 14.36 -2.42 4.75
CA VAL A 114 13.52 -1.24 4.89
C VAL A 114 13.09 -1.12 6.34
N GLU A 115 13.20 0.06 6.93
CA GLU A 115 12.60 0.41 8.21
C GLU A 115 11.40 1.32 7.96
N VAL A 116 10.23 0.85 8.38
CA VAL A 116 8.94 1.50 8.16
C VAL A 116 8.33 1.87 9.50
N SER A 117 7.75 3.06 9.59
CA SER A 117 6.87 3.47 10.67
C SER A 117 5.47 3.74 10.14
N ASP A 118 4.48 3.44 10.99
CA ASP A 118 3.08 3.64 10.69
C ASP A 118 2.28 3.67 12.01
N ALA A 119 1.13 4.35 12.03
CA ALA A 119 0.31 4.46 13.23
C ALA A 119 -0.59 3.23 13.48
N PHE A 120 -1.02 2.51 12.44
CA PHE A 120 -1.99 1.41 12.53
C PHE A 120 -1.46 0.04 12.10
N ASP A 121 -0.19 -0.01 11.72
CA ASP A 121 0.59 -1.18 11.31
C ASP A 121 0.71 -1.33 9.78
N THR A 122 1.89 -1.73 9.34
CA THR A 122 2.20 -1.96 7.92
C THR A 122 1.80 -3.38 7.51
N LYS A 123 0.84 -3.46 6.60
CA LYS A 123 0.32 -4.71 6.02
C LYS A 123 1.33 -5.35 5.09
N VAL A 124 1.94 -4.58 4.19
CA VAL A 124 2.87 -5.12 3.19
C VAL A 124 3.90 -4.09 2.73
N VAL A 125 5.13 -4.58 2.49
CA VAL A 125 6.20 -3.85 1.80
C VAL A 125 6.59 -4.65 0.56
N ILE A 126 6.62 -4.01 -0.60
CA ILE A 126 6.95 -4.61 -1.90
C ILE A 126 8.11 -3.86 -2.51
N ALA A 127 9.16 -4.58 -2.87
CA ALA A 127 10.22 -4.09 -3.74
C ALA A 127 9.89 -4.38 -5.19
N GLN A 128 9.98 -3.37 -6.05
CA GLN A 128 9.79 -3.49 -7.49
C GLN A 128 11.09 -3.09 -8.18
N LEU A 129 11.67 -4.02 -8.94
CA LEU A 129 12.90 -3.79 -9.67
C LEU A 129 12.60 -3.59 -11.13
N TYR A 130 13.13 -2.52 -11.68
CA TYR A 130 13.04 -2.19 -13.08
C TYR A 130 14.41 -2.33 -13.72
N LYS A 131 14.48 -3.04 -14.84
CA LYS A 131 15.71 -3.15 -15.63
C LYS A 131 15.66 -2.12 -16.75
N PHE A 132 16.77 -1.39 -16.95
CA PHE A 132 16.89 -0.47 -18.06
C PHE A 132 16.96 -1.24 -19.38
N ASN A 133 16.07 -0.90 -20.30
CA ASN A 133 16.06 -1.40 -21.66
C ASN A 133 16.77 -0.40 -22.58
N ILE A 134 17.85 -0.85 -23.23
CA ILE A 134 18.68 0.01 -24.10
C ILE A 134 17.94 0.38 -25.38
N ASP A 135 17.11 -0.51 -25.92
CA ASP A 135 16.41 -0.27 -27.19
C ASP A 135 15.31 0.78 -27.01
N THR A 136 14.56 0.69 -25.91
CA THR A 136 13.46 1.63 -25.61
C THR A 136 13.90 2.84 -24.80
N GLN A 137 15.10 2.82 -24.21
CA GLN A 137 15.62 3.84 -23.29
C GLN A 137 14.76 4.04 -22.04
N GLU A 138 14.08 2.98 -21.59
CA GLU A 138 13.15 3.02 -20.46
C GLU A 138 13.45 1.95 -19.41
N TYR A 139 13.08 2.22 -18.16
CA TYR A 139 13.09 1.24 -17.09
C TYR A 139 11.80 0.40 -17.14
N VAL A 140 11.95 -0.91 -17.32
CA VAL A 140 10.81 -1.84 -17.44
C VAL A 140 10.80 -2.78 -16.24
N LEU A 141 9.62 -2.99 -15.63
CA LEU A 141 9.45 -3.87 -14.48
C LEU A 141 9.99 -5.27 -14.81
N SER A 142 10.97 -5.72 -14.04
CA SER A 142 11.69 -6.98 -14.26
C SER A 142 11.39 -8.00 -13.15
N ARG A 143 11.31 -7.53 -11.90
CA ARG A 143 11.03 -8.35 -10.72
C ARG A 143 10.19 -7.59 -9.71
N GLN A 144 9.44 -8.33 -8.92
CA GLN A 144 8.79 -7.82 -7.72
C GLN A 144 8.94 -8.85 -6.60
N ALA A 145 9.13 -8.37 -5.37
CA ALA A 145 9.23 -9.22 -4.20
C ALA A 145 8.60 -8.54 -2.99
N GLN A 146 7.74 -9.26 -2.27
CA GLN A 146 7.26 -8.84 -0.96
C GLN A 146 8.36 -9.04 0.08
N LEU A 147 8.58 -8.07 0.96
CA LEU A 147 9.58 -8.16 2.01
C LEU A 147 8.99 -8.82 3.26
N SER A 148 9.81 -9.66 3.89
CA SER A 148 9.47 -10.36 5.12
C SER A 148 9.72 -9.45 6.32
N ARG A 149 8.75 -9.40 7.22
CA ARG A 149 8.78 -8.61 8.45
C ARG A 149 9.59 -9.32 9.54
N ASN A 150 10.38 -8.57 10.31
CA ASN A 150 11.07 -9.08 11.49
C ASN A 150 10.17 -9.11 12.74
N GLU A 151 10.66 -9.69 13.83
CA GLU A 151 9.92 -9.82 15.10
C GLU A 151 9.59 -8.46 15.76
N ASN A 152 10.41 -7.44 15.54
CA ASN A 152 10.22 -6.08 16.08
C ASN A 152 9.30 -5.20 15.24
N ASN A 153 8.63 -5.79 14.24
CA ASN A 153 7.52 -5.19 13.53
C ASN A 153 7.82 -3.90 12.72
N THR A 154 9.07 -3.47 12.62
CA THR A 154 9.45 -2.21 11.95
C THR A 154 10.40 -2.42 10.79
N ILE A 155 11.07 -3.58 10.73
CA ILE A 155 12.07 -3.87 9.71
C ILE A 155 11.55 -4.95 8.77
N TYR A 156 11.65 -4.66 7.48
CA TYR A 156 11.25 -5.52 6.37
C TYR A 156 12.48 -5.83 5.54
N SER A 157 12.66 -7.09 5.14
CA SER A 157 13.81 -7.47 4.33
C SER A 157 13.51 -8.59 3.34
N ASN A 158 14.26 -8.60 2.23
CA ASN A 158 14.27 -9.72 1.30
C ASN A 158 15.60 -9.76 0.54
N ILE A 159 15.90 -10.93 -0.04
CA ILE A 159 16.98 -11.13 -0.98
C ILE A 159 16.36 -11.47 -2.34
N ILE A 160 16.76 -10.74 -3.37
CA ILE A 160 16.38 -11.04 -4.75
C ILE A 160 17.62 -11.58 -5.44
N GLU A 161 17.57 -12.86 -5.78
CA GLU A 161 18.67 -13.58 -6.42
C GLU A 161 18.48 -13.66 -7.95
N VAL A 162 19.53 -14.09 -8.64
CA VAL A 162 19.52 -14.39 -10.08
C VAL A 162 19.14 -13.18 -10.93
N LEU A 163 19.80 -12.05 -10.68
CA LEU A 163 19.72 -10.86 -11.51
C LEU A 163 20.75 -10.93 -12.64
N LEU A 164 20.29 -10.74 -13.87
CA LEU A 164 21.19 -10.68 -15.03
C LEU A 164 21.96 -9.34 -15.05
N PRO A 165 23.12 -9.28 -15.71
CA PRO A 165 23.85 -8.03 -15.89
C PRO A 165 23.01 -6.91 -16.49
N GLY A 166 23.23 -5.68 -16.04
CA GLY A 166 22.56 -4.48 -16.52
C GLY A 166 22.28 -3.45 -15.43
N ASN A 167 21.64 -2.35 -15.84
CA ASN A 167 21.27 -1.25 -14.95
C ASN A 167 19.86 -1.49 -14.39
N TYR A 168 19.69 -1.26 -13.10
CA TYR A 168 18.43 -1.43 -12.39
C TYR A 168 18.05 -0.17 -11.64
N SER A 169 16.75 0.03 -11.48
CA SER A 169 16.14 0.96 -10.53
C SER A 169 15.25 0.17 -9.58
N LEU A 170 15.19 0.60 -8.32
CA LEU A 170 14.38 0.01 -7.27
C LEU A 170 13.33 1.02 -6.82
N ASP A 171 12.07 0.57 -6.77
CA ASP A 171 10.97 1.23 -6.10
C ASP A 171 10.57 0.42 -4.87
N ILE A 172 10.13 1.10 -3.82
CA ILE A 172 9.49 0.47 -2.66
C ILE A 172 8.05 0.96 -2.55
N LYS A 173 7.10 0.03 -2.54
CA LYS A 173 5.70 0.29 -2.21
C LYS A 173 5.43 -0.24 -0.81
N VAL A 174 4.80 0.58 0.02
CA VAL A 174 4.37 0.21 1.36
C VAL A 174 2.87 0.44 1.49
N GLU A 175 2.16 -0.45 2.16
CA GLU A 175 0.72 -0.35 2.42
C GLU A 175 0.43 -0.72 3.88
N ASP A 176 -0.40 0.07 4.55
CA ASP A 176 -0.85 -0.20 5.92
C ASP A 176 -2.06 -1.15 5.95
N VAL A 177 -2.52 -1.48 7.16
CA VAL A 177 -3.73 -2.30 7.35
C VAL A 177 -5.03 -1.58 6.96
N LEU A 178 -4.97 -0.26 6.81
CA LEU A 178 -6.08 0.60 6.39
C LEU A 178 -6.16 0.73 4.85
N GLY A 179 -5.15 0.30 4.12
CA GLY A 179 -5.05 0.43 2.66
C GLY A 179 -4.47 1.76 2.18
N ASN A 180 -3.89 2.58 3.06
CA ASN A 180 -3.10 3.74 2.64
C ASN A 180 -1.76 3.26 2.05
N ILE A 181 -1.33 3.88 0.96
CA ILE A 181 -0.17 3.43 0.17
C ILE A 181 0.88 4.53 0.08
N GLY A 182 2.10 4.21 0.48
CA GLY A 182 3.31 5.00 0.20
C GLY A 182 4.08 4.40 -0.97
N ILE A 183 4.37 5.20 -2.00
CA ILE A 183 5.21 4.79 -3.15
C ILE A 183 6.49 5.62 -3.15
N TYR A 184 7.62 4.92 -3.03
CA TYR A 184 8.95 5.49 -3.03
C TYR A 184 9.66 5.03 -4.30
N ALA A 185 9.56 5.84 -5.35
CA ALA A 185 10.08 5.53 -6.67
C ALA A 185 11.55 5.93 -6.83
N ASP A 186 12.28 5.17 -7.64
CA ASP A 186 13.69 5.37 -7.99
C ASP A 186 14.60 5.60 -6.77
N VAL A 187 14.31 4.88 -5.68
CA VAL A 187 15.02 5.03 -4.40
C VAL A 187 16.48 4.60 -4.50
N PHE A 188 16.79 3.68 -5.41
CA PHE A 188 18.15 3.34 -5.78
C PHE A 188 18.28 3.05 -7.26
N ARG A 189 19.44 3.42 -7.83
CA ARG A 189 19.93 2.92 -9.10
C ARG A 189 21.21 2.14 -8.87
N PHE A 190 21.31 0.96 -9.46
CA PHE A 190 22.47 0.09 -9.29
C PHE A 190 22.74 -0.71 -10.56
N ILE A 191 23.91 -1.34 -10.60
CA ILE A 191 24.38 -2.12 -11.75
C ILE A 191 24.71 -3.52 -11.26
N ILE A 192 24.24 -4.53 -11.99
CA ILE A 192 24.79 -5.89 -11.89
C ILE A 192 25.82 -6.03 -13.01
N GLY A 193 27.08 -6.28 -12.64
CA GLY A 193 28.20 -6.31 -13.58
C GLY A 193 28.12 -7.46 -14.60
N ASP A 194 28.68 -7.23 -15.79
CA ASP A 194 28.96 -8.25 -16.81
C ASP A 194 30.42 -8.71 -16.66
N PRO A 195 30.72 -10.01 -16.55
CA PRO A 195 32.08 -10.56 -16.42
C PRO A 195 33.00 -10.18 -17.58
N ASN A 196 32.44 -9.89 -18.75
CA ASN A 196 33.19 -9.53 -19.95
C ASN A 196 33.39 -8.01 -20.10
N SER A 197 32.82 -7.22 -19.19
CA SER A 197 32.99 -5.77 -19.18
C SER A 197 34.14 -5.38 -18.24
N THR A 198 35.08 -4.56 -18.72
CA THR A 198 36.24 -4.07 -17.93
C THR A 198 35.87 -2.96 -16.93
N GLY A 199 34.61 -2.87 -16.53
CA GLY A 199 34.07 -1.83 -15.64
C GLY A 199 34.23 -2.19 -14.16
N LEU A 200 34.73 -1.24 -13.36
CA LEU A 200 34.82 -1.38 -11.89
C LEU A 200 33.42 -1.33 -11.25
N GLY A 201 33.13 -2.27 -10.36
CA GLY A 201 31.91 -2.29 -9.53
C GLY A 201 32.05 -1.51 -8.21
N PHE A 202 30.94 -0.94 -7.70
CA PHE A 202 30.85 -0.32 -6.37
C PHE A 202 29.42 -0.36 -5.79
N THR A 203 29.30 -0.39 -4.45
CA THR A 203 28.05 -0.30 -3.68
C THR A 203 28.17 0.64 -2.47
N LEU A 204 27.00 1.19 -2.07
CA LEU A 204 26.52 1.72 -0.78
C LEU A 204 26.49 3.25 -0.55
N THR A 205 25.27 3.77 -0.43
CA THR A 205 24.92 4.92 0.41
C THR A 205 23.66 4.59 1.22
N SER A 206 23.77 4.67 2.55
CA SER A 206 22.62 4.72 3.46
C SER A 206 21.90 6.06 3.30
N PHE A 207 20.58 6.02 3.10
CA PHE A 207 19.73 7.20 2.95
C PHE A 207 19.11 7.58 4.32
N LEU A 208 19.17 8.87 4.67
CA LEU A 208 18.35 9.49 5.72
C LEU A 208 17.42 10.47 5.01
N LEU A 209 16.13 10.16 4.93
CA LEU A 209 15.13 11.05 4.36
C LEU A 209 14.82 12.16 5.38
N LEU A 210 15.57 13.26 5.32
CA LEU A 210 15.03 14.56 5.70
C LEU A 210 14.43 15.16 4.44
N SER A 211 13.13 15.44 4.51
CA SER A 211 12.31 16.12 3.51
C SER A 211 13.10 17.00 2.53
N GLY A 212 13.17 16.54 1.27
CA GLY A 212 13.71 17.32 0.16
C GLY A 212 15.07 16.84 -0.35
N VAL A 213 15.04 16.28 -1.56
CA VAL A 213 16.13 15.95 -2.50
C VAL A 213 17.56 16.07 -1.98
N SER A 214 18.31 14.97 -2.02
CA SER A 214 19.77 15.01 -2.10
C SER A 214 20.31 13.79 -2.85
N LEU A 215 20.74 14.00 -4.09
CA LEU A 215 21.51 13.05 -4.89
C LEU A 215 22.96 13.10 -4.38
N ILE A 216 23.47 12.03 -3.78
CA ILE A 216 24.90 11.90 -3.45
C ILE A 216 25.48 10.72 -4.22
N THR A 217 26.21 11.02 -5.29
CA THR A 217 27.01 10.05 -6.03
C THR A 217 28.44 10.12 -5.50
N LEU A 218 28.89 9.08 -4.79
CA LEU A 218 30.30 8.93 -4.38
C LEU A 218 30.98 7.89 -5.27
N ILE A 219 32.08 8.29 -5.91
CA ILE A 219 32.91 7.44 -6.77
C ILE A 219 34.24 7.20 -6.06
N PHE A 220 34.54 5.95 -5.72
CA PHE A 220 35.87 5.53 -5.32
C PHE A 220 36.51 4.72 -6.44
N THR A 221 37.83 4.81 -6.62
CA THR A 221 38.56 3.99 -7.60
C THR A 221 39.80 3.39 -6.94
N ARG A 222 40.17 2.16 -7.33
CA ARG A 222 41.46 1.57 -6.96
C ARG A 222 42.39 1.59 -8.18
N LYS A 223 43.58 2.16 -8.01
CA LYS A 223 44.66 2.10 -9.01
C LYS A 223 45.12 0.65 -9.17
N LYS A 224 45.09 0.10 -10.38
CA LYS A 224 45.78 -1.18 -10.68
C LYS A 224 47.26 -1.03 -10.29
N ALA A 225 47.74 -1.87 -9.37
CA ALA A 225 49.17 -2.04 -9.16
C ALA A 225 49.75 -2.72 -10.40
N LYS A 226 50.92 -2.26 -10.85
CA LYS A 226 51.70 -2.85 -11.94
C LYS A 226 52.15 -4.26 -11.59
#